data_AF-A0A9X3W9K2-F1
#
_entry.id   AF-A0A9X3W9K2-F1
#
_cell.length_a   1.000
_cell.length_b   1.000
_cell.length_c   1.000
_cell.angle_alpha   90.00
_cell.angle_beta   90.00
_cell.angle_gamma   90.00
#
_symmetry.space_group_name_H-M   'P 1'
#
loop_
_entity.id
_entity.type
_entity.pdbx_description
1 polymer ?
#
loop_
_entity_poly.entity_id
_entity_poly.type
_entity_poly.pdbx_seq_one_letter_code
_entity_poly.pdbx_strand_id
1 'polypeptide(L)' 'MINLCDLGQVYLVCGKTDLHKGIDGLACLIKEQFQLDPFGSLF' A
#
# COMPACT_ATOMS: atom_id res chain seq x y z
N MET A 1 -12.74 9.36 1.37
CA MET A 1 -12.90 8.74 2.69
C MET A 1 -13.42 7.34 2.45
N ILE A 2 -12.73 6.32 2.98
CA ILE A 2 -13.14 4.92 2.75
C ILE A 2 -14.40 4.64 3.56
N ASN A 3 -15.45 4.13 2.92
CA ASN A 3 -16.67 3.70 3.59
C ASN A 3 -16.51 2.23 4.00
N LEU A 4 -16.57 1.97 5.31
CA LEU A 4 -16.37 0.63 5.87
C LEU A 4 -17.51 -0.33 5.53
N CYS A 5 -18.71 0.18 5.24
CA CYS A 5 -19.85 -0.65 4.84
C CYS A 5 -19.64 -1.32 3.48
N ASP A 6 -18.76 -0.76 2.64
CA ASP A 6 -18.50 -1.25 1.29
C ASP A 6 -17.36 -2.31 1.26
N LEU A 7 -16.67 -2.55 2.38
CA LEU A 7 -15.48 -3.41 2.43
C LEU A 7 -15.77 -4.92 2.47
N GLY A 8 -17.03 -5.35 2.58
CA GLY A 8 -17.38 -6.77 2.70
C GLY A 8 -16.75 -7.42 3.95
N GLN A 9 -16.32 -8.68 3.83
CA GLN A 9 -15.64 -9.39 4.93
C GLN A 9 -14.17 -8.95 5.03
N VAL A 10 -13.79 -8.44 6.20
CA VAL A 10 -12.42 -8.03 6.53
C VAL A 10 -11.80 -9.07 7.47
N TYR A 11 -10.57 -9.47 7.20
CA TYR A 11 -9.82 -10.44 8.02
C TYR A 11 -8.58 -9.79 8.61
N LEU A 12 -8.36 -10.02 9.91
CA LEU A 12 -7.13 -9.62 10.59
C LEU A 12 -6.19 -10.82 10.64
N VAL A 13 -5.00 -10.67 10.07
CA VAL A 13 -3.96 -11.71 10.15
C VAL A 13 -3.21 -11.55 11.47
N CYS A 14 -3.25 -12.57 12.32
CA CYS A 14 -2.60 -12.55 13.65
C CYS A 14 -1.10 -12.93 13.62
N GLY A 15 -0.54 -13.23 12.44
CA GLY A 15 0.86 -13.59 12.25
C GLY A 15 1.72 -12.40 11.81
N LYS A 16 3.04 -12.58 11.84
CA LYS A 16 3.96 -11.58 11.26
C LYS A 16 3.83 -11.60 9.75
N THR A 17 3.16 -10.59 9.22
CA THR A 17 3.04 -10.34 7.79
C THR A 17 3.79 -9.05 7.47
N ASP A 18 4.83 -9.16 6.65
CA ASP A 18 5.56 -8.01 6.14
C ASP A 18 4.99 -7.63 4.77
N LEU A 19 4.00 -6.73 4.77
CA LEU A 19 3.41 -6.20 3.54
C LEU A 19 4.26 -5.09 2.92
N HIS A 20 5.28 -4.59 3.63
CA HIS A 20 6.10 -3.46 3.15
C HIS A 20 6.82 -3.84 1.87
N LYS A 21 7.32 -5.08 1.75
CA LYS A 21 7.95 -5.56 0.50
C LYS A 21 7.04 -5.42 -0.73
N GLY A 22 5.74 -5.68 -0.57
CA GLY A 22 4.76 -5.54 -1.65
C GLY A 22 4.48 -4.08 -1.98
N ILE A 23 4.36 -3.24 -0.94
CA ILE A 23 4.14 -1.79 -1.06
C ILE A 23 5.34 -1.12 -1.74
N ASP A 24 6.57 -1.45 -1.31
CA ASP A 24 7.82 -0.93 -1.86
C ASP A 24 8.00 -1.34 -3.32
N GLY A 25 7.66 -2.59 -3.67
CA GLY A 25 7.66 -3.06 -5.05
C GLY A 25 6.70 -2.27 -5.93
N LEU A 26 5.48 -2.02 -5.46
CA LEU A 26 4.51 -1.21 -6.19
C LEU A 26 4.96 0.25 -6.31
N ALA A 27 5.49 0.82 -5.23
CA ALA A 27 6.03 2.18 -5.22
C ALA A 27 7.19 2.34 -6.20
N CYS A 28 8.07 1.33 -6.29
CA CYS A 28 9.14 1.29 -7.29
C CYS A 28 8.58 1.37 -8.71
N LEU A 29 7.59 0.53 -9.05
CA LEU A 29 6.94 0.55 -10.36
C LEU A 29 6.28 1.89 -10.67
N ILE A 30 5.60 2.49 -9.69
CA ILE A 30 4.95 3.80 -9.87
C ILE A 30 6.01 4.87 -10.19
N LYS A 31 7.13 4.86 -9.48
CA LYS A 31 8.23 5.80 -9.68
C LYS A 31 8.88 5.63 -11.05
N GLU A 32 9.16 4.40 -11.45
CA GLU A 32 9.83 4.11 -12.74
C GLU A 32 8.92 4.39 -13.94
N GLN A 33 7.66 3.98 -13.87
CA GLN A 33 6.74 4.02 -15.03
C GLN A 33 6.03 5.37 -15.18
N PHE A 34 5.79 6.09 -14.09
CA PHE A 34 5.00 7.33 -14.10
C PHE A 34 5.79 8.57 -13.65
N GLN A 35 7.07 8.41 -13.25
CA GLN A 35 7.91 9.48 -12.69
C GLN A 35 7.28 10.21 -11.50
N LEU A 36 6.41 9.51 -10.76
CA LEU A 36 5.79 10.03 -9.54
C LEU A 36 6.62 9.63 -8.33
N ASP A 37 6.57 10.46 -7.28
CA ASP A 37 7.10 10.09 -5.97
C ASP A 37 5.95 9.59 -5.08
N PRO A 38 5.74 8.27 -4.96
CA PRO A 38 4.64 7.72 -4.18
C PRO A 38 4.82 7.92 -2.67
N PHE A 39 6.03 8.23 -2.20
CA PHE A 39 6.29 8.52 -0.78
C PHE A 39 6.30 10.02 -0.48
N GLY A 40 6.40 10.86 -1.53
CA GLY A 40 6.42 12.31 -1.42
C GLY A 40 7.45 12.84 -0.42
N SER A 41 7.26 14.08 0.03
CA SER A 41 8.08 14.73 1.05
C SER A 41 7.78 14.22 2.47
N LEU A 42 7.71 12.90 2.66
CA LEU A 42 7.72 12.28 3.98
C LEU A 42 9.10 11.71 4.29
N PHE A 43 10.11 12.58 4.12
CA PHE A 43 11.26 12.85 4.98
C PHE A 43 11.67 14.32 4.77
#